data_AF-A0A0F9SX24-F1
#
_entry.id   AF-A0A0F9SX24-F1
#
_cell.length_a   1.000
_cell.length_b   1.000
_cell.length_c   1.000
_cell.angle_alpha   90.00
_cell.angle_beta   90.00
_cell.angle_gamma   90.00
#
_symmetry.space_group_name_H-M   'P 1'
#
loop_
_entity.id
_entity.type
_entity.pdbx_description
1 polymer ?
#
loop_
_entity_poly.entity_id
_entity_poly.type
_entity_poly.pdbx_seq_one_letter_code
_entity_poly.pdbx_strand_id
1 'polypeptide(L)'
;MADNLAIKDGNGITRTIKAKDKGGVHTPEHGFSFADSMAIDAFARLRVSNPQTLFDSKQIFDDADIANNVENFPLFFDNQQTSGAGTATAFDVDRASTTLSVSNTTVGVRVRQTRERFNYQPGKSQLCVFTAIFGANAAGITRRKGLFDESNGLFFQQSGTILSVVRRSFATGAAVDVAVTQANWNTDKLDGTGGAGNPSGINLDLSKSQIFFIDFEWLSVGRVRYGLVVDGIPHICHELNNANSLDVAYMSTPNLPVRAEISNDGSGAASTFEDICSTVISEGGQHDTGAIHYLSTDGTHVDANVANTIYAVVGIRLRPTHLAADIEIINTTMISETNDDFEWILMFNPTVAGAFAYANFVNSALQVARGVTANTVTNGTPMSGGFSINAAPATAEIINELRLGSLIDGTPDEIVLCVRPLGSNEDIQGSITIRQLT
;
A
#
# COMPACT_ATOMS: atom_id res chain seq x y z
N MET A 1 -45.12 2.88 -21.25
CA MET A 1 -44.30 4.10 -21.19
C MET A 1 -43.08 3.74 -20.39
N ALA A 2 -41.90 3.77 -21.00
CA ALA A 2 -40.65 3.54 -20.30
C ALA A 2 -40.34 4.79 -19.47
N ASP A 3 -40.35 4.66 -18.15
CA ASP A 3 -39.97 5.73 -17.24
C ASP A 3 -38.44 5.83 -17.25
N ASN A 4 -37.89 6.91 -17.82
CA ASN A 4 -36.46 7.03 -18.09
C ASN A 4 -35.62 7.53 -16.90
N LEU A 5 -36.24 7.99 -15.81
CA LEU A 5 -35.50 8.45 -14.62
C LEU A 5 -36.39 8.46 -13.37
N ALA A 6 -35.97 7.76 -12.31
CA ALA A 6 -36.58 7.84 -10.99
C ALA A 6 -35.79 8.81 -10.11
N ILE A 7 -36.43 9.92 -9.68
CA ILE A 7 -35.86 10.80 -8.65
C ILE A 7 -36.44 10.36 -7.31
N LYS A 8 -35.59 9.80 -6.45
CA LYS A 8 -35.91 9.55 -5.05
C LYS A 8 -35.50 10.78 -4.27
N ASP A 9 -36.46 11.48 -3.66
CA ASP A 9 -36.08 12.45 -2.62
C ASP A 9 -35.62 11.68 -1.36
N GLY A 10 -34.86 12.34 -0.48
CA GLY A 10 -34.30 11.72 0.73
C GLY A 10 -35.33 11.15 1.72
N ASN A 11 -36.64 11.32 1.43
CA ASN A 11 -37.76 10.78 2.20
C ASN A 11 -38.43 9.58 1.52
N GLY A 12 -37.82 9.02 0.46
CA GLY A 12 -38.31 7.82 -0.22
C GLY A 12 -39.53 8.05 -1.13
N ILE A 13 -39.93 9.30 -1.39
CA ILE A 13 -40.96 9.59 -2.38
C ILE A 13 -40.30 9.51 -3.76
N THR A 14 -40.75 8.54 -4.55
CA THR A 14 -40.36 8.45 -5.96
C THR A 14 -41.20 9.42 -6.76
N ARG A 15 -40.56 10.46 -7.33
CA ARG A 15 -41.21 11.38 -8.26
C ARG A 15 -40.83 10.99 -9.68
N THR A 16 -41.84 10.64 -10.48
CA THR A 16 -41.66 10.28 -11.88
C THR A 16 -41.77 11.52 -12.75
N ILE A 17 -40.73 11.81 -13.54
CA ILE A 17 -40.76 12.87 -14.53
C ILE A 17 -41.35 12.31 -15.84
N LYS A 18 -42.48 12.86 -16.32
CA LYS A 18 -43.08 12.47 -17.60
C LYS A 18 -42.54 13.36 -18.72
N ALA A 19 -42.22 12.77 -19.88
CA ALA A 19 -42.07 13.53 -21.12
C ALA A 19 -43.45 13.87 -21.71
N LYS A 20 -43.60 15.03 -22.34
CA LYS A 20 -44.83 15.40 -23.05
C LYS A 20 -44.78 14.95 -24.50
N ASP A 21 -45.70 14.07 -24.88
CA ASP A 21 -45.96 13.77 -26.29
C ASP A 21 -46.64 14.98 -26.95
N LYS A 22 -45.83 15.86 -27.54
CA LYS A 22 -46.28 16.75 -28.61
C LYS A 22 -45.65 16.27 -29.91
N GLY A 23 -46.39 15.37 -30.58
CA GLY A 23 -46.19 14.89 -31.95
C GLY A 23 -44.88 15.26 -32.62
N GLY A 24 -43.88 14.38 -32.53
CA GLY A 24 -42.83 14.27 -33.54
C GLY A 24 -41.38 14.37 -33.04
N VAL A 25 -41.09 15.02 -31.91
CA VAL A 25 -39.73 15.09 -31.35
C VAL A 25 -39.80 15.07 -29.82
N HIS A 26 -39.11 14.12 -29.18
CA HIS A 26 -38.98 14.08 -27.71
C HIS A 26 -38.08 15.24 -27.24
N THR A 27 -38.68 16.34 -26.80
CA THR A 27 -37.97 17.42 -26.10
C THR A 27 -38.04 17.14 -24.59
N PRO A 28 -36.92 16.97 -23.87
CA PRO A 28 -36.96 16.83 -22.41
C PRO A 28 -37.53 18.10 -21.77
N GLU A 29 -38.62 17.98 -20.98
CA GLU A 29 -39.28 19.11 -20.28
C GLU A 29 -38.49 19.61 -19.05
N HIS A 30 -37.40 18.94 -18.69
CA HIS A 30 -36.65 19.22 -17.48
C HIS A 30 -35.18 19.43 -17.82
N GLY A 31 -34.68 20.63 -17.51
CA GLY A 31 -33.26 20.92 -17.47
C GLY A 31 -32.67 20.37 -16.17
N PHE A 32 -31.62 19.57 -16.27
CA PHE A 32 -30.79 19.22 -15.12
C PHE A 32 -29.77 20.35 -14.94
N SER A 33 -29.76 20.95 -13.77
CA SER A 33 -28.70 21.87 -13.35
C SER A 33 -28.16 21.39 -12.02
N PHE A 34 -26.85 21.52 -11.84
CA PHE A 34 -26.27 21.31 -10.52
C PHE A 34 -26.70 22.47 -9.62
N ALA A 35 -27.15 22.14 -8.41
CA ALA A 35 -27.40 23.15 -7.40
C ALA A 35 -26.10 23.91 -7.09
N ASP A 36 -26.22 25.21 -6.79
CA ASP A 36 -25.11 25.99 -6.24
C ASP A 36 -24.72 25.43 -4.88
N SER A 37 -23.72 24.55 -4.91
CA SER A 37 -23.32 23.66 -3.85
C SER A 37 -21.82 23.38 -3.99
N MET A 38 -21.25 22.71 -2.99
CA MET A 38 -19.84 22.32 -3.05
C MET A 38 -19.51 21.37 -4.21
N ALA A 39 -20.51 20.81 -4.92
CA ALA A 39 -20.28 20.01 -6.12
C ALA A 39 -19.85 20.85 -7.33
N ILE A 40 -20.14 22.16 -7.37
CA ILE A 40 -19.68 23.06 -8.41
C ILE A 40 -18.62 24.04 -7.89
N ASP A 41 -17.74 24.49 -8.78
CA ASP A 41 -16.77 25.53 -8.45
C ASP A 41 -17.33 26.94 -8.66
N ALA A 42 -16.54 27.95 -8.28
CA ALA A 42 -16.94 29.36 -8.40
C ALA A 42 -17.17 29.82 -9.87
N PHE A 43 -16.81 29.00 -10.86
CA PHE A 43 -17.06 29.22 -12.27
C PHE A 43 -18.17 28.29 -12.83
N ALA A 44 -18.99 27.70 -11.95
CA ALA A 44 -20.08 26.79 -12.27
C ALA A 44 -19.65 25.51 -13.02
N ARG A 45 -18.39 25.08 -12.86
CA ARG A 45 -17.91 23.79 -13.38
C ARG A 45 -18.12 22.71 -12.34
N LEU A 46 -18.50 21.50 -12.76
CA LEU A 46 -18.56 20.34 -11.87
C LEU A 46 -17.16 20.05 -11.33
N ARG A 47 -17.04 19.95 -10.01
CA ARG A 47 -15.81 19.49 -9.38
C ARG A 47 -15.70 17.98 -9.60
N VAL A 48 -14.57 17.54 -10.15
CA VAL A 48 -14.25 16.14 -10.35
C VAL A 48 -13.02 15.78 -9.53
N SER A 49 -13.00 14.56 -9.01
CA SER A 49 -11.82 13.96 -8.44
C SER A 49 -11.01 13.31 -9.57
N ASN A 50 -9.68 13.33 -9.48
CA ASN A 50 -8.80 12.66 -10.44
C ASN A 50 -8.02 11.57 -9.70
N PRO A 51 -8.57 10.35 -9.59
CA PRO A 51 -7.93 9.30 -8.81
C PRO A 51 -6.54 8.94 -9.35
N GLN A 52 -5.60 8.75 -8.44
CA GLN A 52 -4.26 8.27 -8.77
C GLN A 52 -3.95 7.02 -7.95
N THR A 53 -3.62 5.94 -8.66
CA THR A 53 -3.13 4.70 -8.05
C THR A 53 -1.76 4.95 -7.44
N LEU A 54 -1.61 4.58 -6.17
CA LEU A 54 -0.33 4.58 -5.44
C LEU A 54 0.34 3.21 -5.52
N PHE A 55 -0.47 2.16 -5.59
CA PHE A 55 -0.03 0.78 -5.67
C PHE A 55 -1.10 -0.10 -6.31
N ASP A 56 -0.68 -1.05 -7.14
CA ASP A 56 -1.52 -2.15 -7.58
C ASP A 56 -0.74 -3.46 -7.62
N SER A 57 -1.32 -4.48 -7.01
CA SER A 57 -0.76 -5.82 -6.97
C SER A 57 -1.72 -6.82 -7.59
N LYS A 58 -1.14 -7.63 -8.48
CA LYS A 58 -1.75 -8.83 -9.04
C LYS A 58 -0.92 -10.01 -8.59
N GLN A 59 -1.56 -11.08 -8.15
CA GLN A 59 -0.88 -12.31 -7.77
C GLN A 59 -0.89 -13.29 -8.95
N ILE A 60 -0.35 -12.89 -10.11
CA ILE A 60 -0.35 -13.73 -11.33
C ILE A 60 0.93 -14.57 -11.50
N PHE A 61 1.99 -14.21 -10.77
CA PHE A 61 3.25 -14.93 -10.73
C PHE A 61 3.63 -15.17 -9.28
N ASP A 62 4.42 -16.21 -9.04
CA ASP A 62 5.05 -16.40 -7.75
C ASP A 62 5.95 -15.18 -7.49
N ASP A 63 6.00 -14.72 -6.25
CA ASP A 63 6.78 -13.56 -5.90
C ASP A 63 8.30 -13.81 -5.99
N ALA A 64 8.72 -15.03 -6.36
CA ALA A 64 10.08 -15.37 -6.76
C ALA A 64 10.09 -16.32 -7.98
N ASP A 65 10.91 -15.98 -8.98
CA ASP A 65 11.18 -16.79 -10.17
C ASP A 65 12.01 -18.07 -9.88
N ILE A 66 12.03 -18.62 -8.65
CA ILE A 66 12.84 -19.80 -8.28
C ILE A 66 12.10 -20.73 -7.27
N ALA A 67 11.52 -21.80 -7.79
CA ALA A 67 11.22 -23.09 -7.15
C ALA A 67 10.45 -23.10 -5.78
N ASN A 68 9.12 -23.12 -5.86
CA ASN A 68 8.15 -24.06 -5.23
C ASN A 68 8.32 -24.64 -3.80
N ASN A 69 9.27 -24.25 -2.93
CA ASN A 69 9.31 -24.78 -1.57
C ASN A 69 10.09 -24.01 -0.49
N VAL A 70 10.58 -22.79 -0.75
CA VAL A 70 11.23 -21.97 0.30
C VAL A 70 10.47 -20.67 0.42
N GLU A 71 10.28 -20.18 1.65
CA GLU A 71 9.58 -18.94 1.93
C GLU A 71 10.14 -17.80 1.06
N ASN A 72 9.42 -17.50 -0.02
CA ASN A 72 9.82 -16.53 -1.03
C ASN A 72 9.88 -15.14 -0.38
N PHE A 73 10.91 -14.36 -0.75
CA PHE A 73 11.09 -12.95 -0.39
C PHE A 73 10.51 -12.08 -1.51
N PRO A 74 9.20 -11.73 -1.48
CA PRO A 74 8.60 -10.89 -2.50
C PRO A 74 9.33 -9.56 -2.65
N LEU A 75 9.30 -9.03 -3.88
CA LEU A 75 9.85 -7.71 -4.16
C LEU A 75 9.05 -6.60 -3.44
N PHE A 76 7.71 -6.66 -3.50
CA PHE A 76 6.81 -5.64 -2.95
C PHE A 76 6.20 -6.01 -1.60
N PHE A 77 6.25 -7.29 -1.24
CA PHE A 77 5.69 -7.83 -0.01
C PHE A 77 6.78 -8.43 0.88
N ASP A 78 6.40 -8.73 2.10
CA ASP A 78 7.12 -9.58 3.03
C ASP A 78 6.15 -10.62 3.58
N ASN A 79 6.63 -11.84 3.77
CA ASN A 79 5.85 -12.94 4.35
C ASN A 79 6.59 -13.44 5.59
N GLN A 80 5.97 -13.38 6.76
CA GLN A 80 6.61 -13.80 7.99
C GLN A 80 5.69 -14.60 8.91
N GLN A 81 6.27 -15.58 9.59
CA GLN A 81 5.70 -16.14 10.80
C GLN A 81 6.08 -15.22 11.96
N THR A 82 5.15 -14.35 12.36
CA THR A 82 5.42 -13.34 13.40
C THR A 82 5.30 -13.88 14.82
N SER A 83 4.69 -15.05 14.99
CA SER A 83 4.57 -15.74 16.27
C SER A 83 4.29 -17.23 16.10
N GLY A 84 4.65 -18.02 17.11
CA GLY A 84 4.34 -19.45 17.19
C GLY A 84 5.10 -20.31 16.17
N ALA A 85 4.42 -21.32 15.63
CA ALA A 85 4.95 -22.27 14.64
C ALA A 85 3.85 -22.78 13.70
N GLY A 86 4.23 -23.58 12.70
CA GLY A 86 3.28 -24.33 11.87
C GLY A 86 2.49 -23.44 10.92
N THR A 87 3.11 -22.38 10.40
CA THR A 87 2.50 -21.47 9.43
C THR A 87 3.24 -21.52 8.09
N ALA A 88 2.57 -21.18 7.00
CA ALA A 88 3.20 -21.13 5.68
C ALA A 88 2.48 -20.16 4.74
N THR A 89 3.19 -19.75 3.69
CA THR A 89 2.63 -19.04 2.53
C THR A 89 2.87 -19.90 1.29
N ALA A 90 1.89 -20.01 0.41
CA ALA A 90 2.02 -20.73 -0.87
C ALA A 90 1.32 -19.97 -1.99
N PHE A 91 2.02 -19.77 -3.11
CA PHE A 91 1.45 -19.24 -4.34
C PHE A 91 0.70 -20.33 -5.12
N ASP A 92 -0.45 -19.98 -5.70
CA ASP A 92 -1.22 -20.83 -6.59
C ASP A 92 -1.41 -20.12 -7.93
N VAL A 93 -0.75 -20.66 -8.97
CA VAL A 93 -0.77 -20.10 -10.33
C VAL A 93 -2.14 -20.20 -11.00
N ASP A 94 -2.89 -21.26 -10.74
CA ASP A 94 -4.20 -21.50 -11.36
C ASP A 94 -5.27 -20.61 -10.71
N ARG A 95 -5.08 -20.28 -9.44
CA ARG A 95 -5.94 -19.36 -8.68
C ARG A 95 -5.51 -17.91 -8.78
N ALA A 96 -4.31 -17.65 -9.27
CA ALA A 96 -3.66 -16.33 -9.28
C ALA A 96 -3.74 -15.67 -7.90
N SER A 97 -3.27 -16.39 -6.87
CA SER A 97 -3.40 -15.98 -5.49
C SER A 97 -2.28 -16.51 -4.61
N THR A 98 -2.15 -15.89 -3.44
CA THR A 98 -1.25 -16.34 -2.37
C THR A 98 -2.06 -16.78 -1.17
N THR A 99 -1.90 -18.04 -0.78
CA THR A 99 -2.57 -18.64 0.39
C THR A 99 -1.67 -18.59 1.60
N LEU A 100 -2.15 -17.96 2.68
CA LEU A 100 -1.57 -18.06 4.02
C LEU A 100 -2.25 -19.22 4.75
N SER A 101 -1.49 -19.98 5.54
CA SER A 101 -1.99 -21.15 6.26
C SER A 101 -1.46 -21.26 7.68
N VAL A 102 -2.28 -21.87 8.54
CA VAL A 102 -1.95 -22.23 9.93
C VAL A 102 -2.29 -23.70 10.18
N SER A 103 -1.46 -24.37 10.97
CA SER A 103 -1.59 -25.80 11.27
C SER A 103 -2.67 -26.10 12.30
N ASN A 104 -3.10 -27.37 12.34
CA ASN A 104 -4.07 -27.87 13.31
C ASN A 104 -3.53 -27.75 14.74
N THR A 105 -4.34 -27.19 15.64
CA THR A 105 -4.10 -27.09 17.09
C THR A 105 -2.69 -26.60 17.46
N THR A 106 -2.15 -25.66 16.67
CA THR A 106 -0.79 -25.12 16.85
C THR A 106 -0.89 -23.61 16.89
N VAL A 107 -0.35 -22.99 17.96
CA VAL A 107 -0.29 -21.52 18.05
C VAL A 107 0.63 -21.03 16.94
N GLY A 108 0.13 -20.12 16.10
CA GLY A 108 0.91 -19.57 14.99
C GLY A 108 0.23 -18.37 14.36
N VAL A 109 1.03 -17.40 13.91
CA VAL A 109 0.56 -16.22 13.18
C VAL A 109 1.38 -16.09 11.89
N ARG A 110 0.69 -16.05 10.75
CA ARG A 110 1.28 -15.73 9.45
C ARG A 110 0.81 -14.36 9.00
N VAL A 111 1.75 -13.51 8.60
CA VAL A 111 1.49 -12.19 8.04
C VAL A 111 2.09 -12.11 6.64
N ARG A 112 1.34 -11.53 5.71
CA ARG A 112 1.80 -11.05 4.42
C ARG A 112 1.52 -9.56 4.35
N GLN A 113 2.53 -8.74 4.08
CA GLN A 113 2.41 -7.29 4.15
C GLN A 113 3.19 -6.63 3.01
N THR A 114 2.69 -5.53 2.44
CA THR A 114 3.52 -4.68 1.58
C THR A 114 4.71 -4.13 2.37
N ARG A 115 5.88 -4.03 1.74
CA ARG A 115 7.05 -3.40 2.35
C ARG A 115 6.81 -1.90 2.46
N GLU A 116 6.29 -1.32 1.39
CA GLU A 116 5.88 0.08 1.32
C GLU A 116 4.66 0.35 2.21
N ARG A 117 4.64 1.56 2.77
CA ARG A 117 3.50 2.16 3.47
C ARG A 117 3.01 3.34 2.65
N PHE A 118 1.70 3.37 2.37
CA PHE A 118 1.18 4.26 1.35
C PHE A 118 0.87 5.65 1.91
N ASN A 119 1.43 6.69 1.29
CA ASN A 119 1.25 8.06 1.75
C ASN A 119 -0.21 8.53 1.59
N TYR A 120 -0.82 8.96 2.69
CA TYR A 120 -2.08 9.67 2.69
C TYR A 120 -1.80 11.18 2.62
N GLN A 121 -2.44 11.87 1.67
CA GLN A 121 -2.34 13.33 1.57
C GLN A 121 -3.59 14.01 2.18
N PRO A 122 -3.43 14.83 3.23
CA PRO A 122 -4.53 15.57 3.84
C PRO A 122 -5.36 16.37 2.83
N GLY A 123 -6.69 16.28 2.96
CA GLY A 123 -7.65 16.89 2.03
C GLY A 123 -8.05 16.01 0.85
N LYS A 124 -7.56 14.76 0.80
CA LYS A 124 -7.94 13.74 -0.19
C LYS A 124 -8.51 12.51 0.50
N SER A 125 -9.39 11.78 -0.17
CA SER A 125 -9.82 10.46 0.29
C SER A 125 -8.83 9.42 -0.20
N GLN A 126 -8.54 8.42 0.63
CA GLN A 126 -7.74 7.26 0.27
C GLN A 126 -8.64 6.03 0.23
N LEU A 127 -8.56 5.29 -0.88
CA LEU A 127 -9.32 4.10 -1.17
C LEU A 127 -8.37 2.91 -1.23
N CYS A 128 -8.61 1.90 -0.41
CA CYS A 128 -8.00 0.59 -0.53
C CYS A 128 -9.05 -0.40 -1.05
N VAL A 129 -8.72 -1.12 -2.12
CA VAL A 129 -9.54 -2.20 -2.65
C VAL A 129 -8.71 -3.47 -2.64
N PHE A 130 -9.28 -4.57 -2.15
CA PHE A 130 -8.59 -5.84 -2.11
C PHE A 130 -9.53 -7.01 -2.34
N THR A 131 -9.01 -8.07 -2.94
CA THR A 131 -9.74 -9.32 -3.19
C THR A 131 -9.20 -10.40 -2.28
N ALA A 132 -10.07 -11.07 -1.55
CA ALA A 132 -9.68 -12.14 -0.62
C ALA A 132 -10.75 -13.23 -0.48
N ILE A 133 -10.31 -14.40 -0.01
CA ILE A 133 -11.18 -15.46 0.54
C ILE A 133 -10.82 -15.64 2.01
N PHE A 134 -11.73 -15.22 2.89
CA PHE A 134 -11.57 -15.44 4.33
C PHE A 134 -11.74 -16.91 4.69
N GLY A 135 -12.52 -17.67 3.93
CA GLY A 135 -12.77 -19.07 4.19
C GLY A 135 -13.91 -19.30 5.19
N ALA A 136 -14.18 -20.56 5.47
CA ALA A 136 -15.24 -20.94 6.40
C ALA A 136 -14.96 -20.45 7.83
N ASN A 137 -16.03 -20.20 8.57
CA ASN A 137 -15.98 -19.90 9.99
C ASN A 137 -15.27 -21.04 10.74
N ALA A 138 -14.25 -20.71 11.52
CA ALA A 138 -13.42 -21.69 12.21
C ALA A 138 -13.04 -21.16 13.60
N ALA A 139 -13.52 -21.81 14.66
CA ALA A 139 -13.16 -21.46 16.04
C ALA A 139 -11.64 -21.55 16.24
N GLY A 140 -11.08 -20.63 17.05
CA GLY A 140 -9.65 -20.52 17.30
C GLY A 140 -8.84 -19.89 16.15
N ILE A 141 -9.49 -19.55 15.03
CA ILE A 141 -8.85 -18.92 13.87
C ILE A 141 -9.27 -17.46 13.76
N THR A 142 -8.30 -16.57 13.57
CA THR A 142 -8.56 -15.16 13.24
C THR A 142 -7.86 -14.79 11.93
N ARG A 143 -8.60 -14.15 11.02
CA ARG A 143 -8.13 -13.70 9.71
C ARG A 143 -8.42 -12.21 9.54
N ARG A 144 -7.49 -11.46 8.95
CA ARG A 144 -7.57 -10.01 8.79
C ARG A 144 -7.03 -9.57 7.43
N LYS A 145 -7.67 -8.57 6.83
CA LYS A 145 -7.17 -7.91 5.60
C LYS A 145 -7.60 -6.44 5.55
N GLY A 146 -6.67 -5.57 5.19
CA GLY A 146 -6.92 -4.13 5.04
C GLY A 146 -5.62 -3.32 5.06
N LEU A 147 -5.73 -2.04 5.42
CA LEU A 147 -4.59 -1.14 5.65
C LEU A 147 -4.30 -1.11 7.14
N PHE A 148 -3.31 -1.86 7.62
CA PHE A 148 -3.00 -1.91 9.05
C PHE A 148 -1.61 -2.45 9.37
N ASP A 149 -1.16 -2.13 10.59
CA ASP A 149 -0.01 -2.72 11.24
C ASP A 149 -0.35 -3.08 12.70
N GLU A 150 0.66 -3.34 13.53
CA GLU A 150 0.53 -3.64 14.96
C GLU A 150 -0.10 -2.50 15.77
N SER A 151 0.00 -1.26 15.29
CA SER A 151 -0.33 -0.05 16.04
C SER A 151 -1.60 0.64 15.55
N ASN A 152 -1.84 0.67 14.24
CA ASN A 152 -2.92 1.43 13.62
C ASN A 152 -3.53 0.67 12.44
N GLY A 153 -4.78 0.99 12.10
CA GLY A 153 -5.33 0.67 10.79
C GLY A 153 -6.82 0.38 10.73
N LEU A 154 -7.25 0.04 9.52
CA LEU A 154 -8.62 -0.18 9.12
C LEU A 154 -8.67 -1.50 8.35
N PHE A 155 -9.43 -2.48 8.85
CA PHE A 155 -9.44 -3.81 8.26
C PHE A 155 -10.73 -4.58 8.51
N PHE A 156 -10.99 -5.57 7.66
CA PHE A 156 -11.98 -6.60 7.91
C PHE A 156 -11.34 -7.71 8.76
N GLN A 157 -12.11 -8.27 9.69
CA GLN A 157 -11.68 -9.33 10.57
C GLN A 157 -12.76 -10.41 10.68
N GLN A 158 -12.39 -11.65 10.41
CA GLN A 158 -13.14 -12.83 10.82
C GLN A 158 -12.42 -13.45 12.02
N SER A 159 -13.04 -13.47 13.20
CA SER A 159 -12.51 -14.17 14.37
C SER A 159 -13.50 -15.24 14.81
N GLY A 160 -13.11 -16.51 14.71
CA GLY A 160 -14.01 -17.63 14.93
C GLY A 160 -15.14 -17.64 13.90
N THR A 161 -16.34 -17.34 14.38
CA THR A 161 -17.58 -17.23 13.58
C THR A 161 -18.04 -15.79 13.38
N ILE A 162 -17.29 -14.81 13.88
CA ILE A 162 -17.70 -13.41 13.93
C ILE A 162 -16.95 -12.61 12.87
N LEU A 163 -17.68 -12.15 11.87
CA LEU A 163 -17.21 -11.12 10.95
C LEU A 163 -17.38 -9.74 11.58
N SER A 164 -16.37 -8.90 11.42
CA SER A 164 -16.33 -7.53 11.92
C SER A 164 -15.50 -6.64 11.01
N VAL A 165 -15.74 -5.34 11.11
CA VAL A 165 -14.81 -4.31 10.64
C VAL A 165 -14.13 -3.70 11.85
N VAL A 166 -12.85 -3.37 11.72
CA VAL A 166 -12.01 -2.98 12.86
C VAL A 166 -11.27 -1.70 12.54
N ARG A 167 -11.35 -0.76 13.49
CA ARG A 167 -10.43 0.38 13.57
C ARG A 167 -9.45 0.15 14.71
N ARG A 168 -8.18 -0.01 14.38
CA ARG A 168 -7.05 -0.04 15.32
C ARG A 168 -6.45 1.36 15.45
N SER A 169 -6.21 1.80 16.68
CA SER A 169 -5.61 3.10 16.97
C SER A 169 -4.52 3.00 18.02
N PHE A 170 -3.40 3.70 17.79
CA PHE A 170 -2.34 3.94 18.77
C PHE A 170 -2.43 5.34 19.41
N ALA A 171 -3.51 6.09 19.18
CA ALA A 171 -3.61 7.50 19.59
C ALA A 171 -3.51 7.73 21.11
N THR A 172 -3.69 6.68 21.92
CA THR A 172 -3.57 6.71 23.39
C THR A 172 -2.23 6.18 23.92
N GLY A 173 -1.28 5.85 23.03
CA GLY A 173 0.02 5.27 23.39
C GLY A 173 0.02 3.74 23.54
N ALA A 174 -1.11 3.08 23.25
CA ALA A 174 -1.24 1.63 23.14
C ALA A 174 -2.21 1.30 22.03
N ALA A 175 -2.01 0.16 21.34
CA ALA A 175 -2.91 -0.29 20.30
C ALA A 175 -4.26 -0.70 20.90
N VAL A 176 -5.34 -0.09 20.40
CA VAL A 176 -6.73 -0.40 20.80
C VAL A 176 -7.54 -0.68 19.55
N ASP A 177 -8.16 -1.86 19.52
CA ASP A 177 -9.08 -2.29 18.46
C ASP A 177 -10.52 -1.94 18.84
N VAL A 178 -11.20 -1.20 17.97
CA VAL A 178 -12.66 -1.03 18.00
C VAL A 178 -13.25 -1.87 16.88
N ALA A 179 -13.76 -3.04 17.25
CA ALA A 179 -14.40 -3.98 16.33
C ALA A 179 -15.92 -3.79 16.32
N VAL A 180 -16.50 -3.61 15.13
CA VAL A 180 -17.95 -3.60 14.92
C VAL A 180 -18.35 -4.85 14.16
N THR A 181 -19.04 -5.76 14.86
CA THR A 181 -19.51 -7.04 14.33
C THR A 181 -20.57 -6.83 13.24
N GLN A 182 -20.69 -7.77 12.29
CA GLN A 182 -21.67 -7.74 11.19
C GLN A 182 -23.11 -7.45 11.64
N ALA A 183 -23.53 -8.03 12.77
CA ALA A 183 -24.87 -7.81 13.32
C ALA A 183 -25.16 -6.33 13.69
N ASN A 184 -24.10 -5.54 13.91
CA ASN A 184 -24.12 -4.12 14.30
C ASN A 184 -23.71 -3.18 13.17
N TRP A 185 -23.51 -3.68 11.95
CA TRP A 185 -23.32 -2.83 10.78
C TRP A 185 -24.55 -1.94 10.55
N ASN A 186 -24.31 -0.70 10.14
CA ASN A 186 -25.27 0.41 10.19
C ASN A 186 -25.76 0.87 8.80
N THR A 187 -25.24 0.30 7.72
CA THR A 187 -25.68 0.61 6.35
C THR A 187 -26.30 -0.61 5.68
N ASP A 188 -25.52 -1.69 5.59
CA ASP A 188 -25.98 -2.95 5.02
C ASP A 188 -25.29 -4.13 5.72
N LYS A 189 -26.06 -4.94 6.46
CA LYS A 189 -25.51 -6.06 7.22
C LYS A 189 -25.01 -7.21 6.34
N LEU A 190 -25.50 -7.32 5.10
CA LEU A 190 -25.16 -8.42 4.18
C LEU A 190 -25.36 -9.82 4.81
N ASP A 191 -26.41 -10.00 5.60
CA ASP A 191 -26.76 -11.22 6.36
C ASP A 191 -27.92 -12.03 5.74
N GLY A 192 -28.33 -11.68 4.51
CA GLY A 192 -29.44 -12.30 3.79
C GLY A 192 -30.85 -12.01 4.32
N THR A 193 -31.03 -11.24 5.41
CA THR A 193 -32.38 -11.04 5.97
C THR A 193 -33.28 -10.16 5.11
N GLY A 194 -32.68 -9.31 4.25
CA GLY A 194 -33.37 -8.22 3.58
C GLY A 194 -33.89 -7.14 4.54
N GLY A 195 -34.58 -6.13 4.00
CA GLY A 195 -35.24 -5.09 4.78
C GLY A 195 -34.34 -3.90 5.16
N ALA A 196 -34.74 -3.11 6.16
CA ALA A 196 -34.08 -1.84 6.47
C ALA A 196 -32.63 -1.97 6.98
N GLY A 197 -32.29 -3.10 7.64
CA GLY A 197 -30.93 -3.37 8.11
C GLY A 197 -30.02 -4.07 7.09
N ASN A 198 -30.60 -4.60 6.01
CA ASN A 198 -29.89 -5.24 4.90
C ASN A 198 -30.63 -4.87 3.60
N PRO A 199 -30.52 -3.60 3.16
CA PRO A 199 -31.27 -3.10 2.01
C PRO A 199 -30.90 -3.78 0.69
N SER A 200 -29.69 -4.33 0.55
CA SER A 200 -29.32 -5.12 -0.63
C SER A 200 -29.98 -6.51 -0.65
N GLY A 201 -30.30 -7.08 0.51
CA GLY A 201 -30.74 -8.47 0.66
C GLY A 201 -29.64 -9.50 0.40
N ILE A 202 -28.39 -9.07 0.25
CA ILE A 202 -27.25 -9.95 -0.01
C ILE A 202 -26.93 -10.75 1.26
N ASN A 203 -26.51 -12.01 1.06
CA ASN A 203 -25.92 -12.84 2.10
C ASN A 203 -24.43 -13.03 1.79
N LEU A 204 -23.56 -12.44 2.61
CA LEU A 204 -22.12 -12.49 2.43
C LEU A 204 -21.57 -13.87 2.85
N ASP A 205 -21.07 -14.63 1.88
CA ASP A 205 -20.36 -15.89 2.10
C ASP A 205 -18.84 -15.65 2.04
N LEU A 206 -18.20 -15.68 3.21
CA LEU A 206 -16.75 -15.52 3.38
C LEU A 206 -15.93 -16.67 2.80
N SER A 207 -16.56 -17.82 2.49
CA SER A 207 -15.90 -18.93 1.79
C SER A 207 -15.73 -18.68 0.29
N LYS A 208 -16.28 -17.57 -0.23
CA LYS A 208 -16.16 -17.15 -1.63
C LYS A 208 -15.26 -15.94 -1.77
N SER A 209 -14.72 -15.74 -2.96
CA SER A 209 -13.96 -14.55 -3.34
C SER A 209 -14.87 -13.33 -3.34
N GLN A 210 -14.42 -12.27 -2.67
CA GLN A 210 -15.11 -10.98 -2.64
C GLN A 210 -14.10 -9.87 -2.92
N ILE A 211 -14.56 -8.81 -3.57
CA ILE A 211 -13.83 -7.55 -3.67
C ILE A 211 -14.31 -6.69 -2.50
N PHE A 212 -13.42 -6.41 -1.57
CA PHE A 212 -13.65 -5.51 -0.44
C PHE A 212 -13.07 -4.15 -0.75
N PHE A 213 -13.62 -3.11 -0.14
CA PHE A 213 -13.01 -1.80 -0.14
C PHE A 213 -13.13 -1.12 1.23
N ILE A 214 -12.16 -0.24 1.49
CA ILE A 214 -12.14 0.69 2.60
C ILE A 214 -11.78 2.05 2.01
N ASP A 215 -12.64 3.04 2.20
CA ASP A 215 -12.31 4.43 1.88
C ASP A 215 -12.37 5.30 3.14
N PHE A 216 -11.47 6.26 3.22
CA PHE A 216 -11.39 7.13 4.38
C PHE A 216 -10.78 8.49 4.06
N GLU A 217 -11.19 9.47 4.85
CA GLU A 217 -10.47 10.73 5.01
C GLU A 217 -9.73 10.71 6.34
N TRP A 218 -8.58 11.37 6.40
CA TRP A 218 -7.78 11.48 7.61
C TRP A 218 -7.23 12.90 7.77
N LEU A 219 -7.93 13.71 8.54
CA LEU A 219 -7.37 14.94 9.12
C LEU A 219 -7.30 14.72 10.63
N SER A 220 -6.73 13.58 11.03
CA SER A 220 -6.87 12.94 12.35
C SER A 220 -8.29 12.45 12.70
N VAL A 221 -9.34 13.05 12.14
CA VAL A 221 -10.75 12.64 12.29
C VAL A 221 -11.42 12.44 10.92
N GLY A 222 -12.75 12.31 10.90
CA GLY A 222 -13.55 12.22 9.69
C GLY A 222 -14.30 10.90 9.57
N ARG A 223 -14.59 10.51 8.33
CA ARG A 223 -15.35 9.32 7.99
C ARG A 223 -14.47 8.17 7.49
N VAL A 224 -14.84 6.95 7.88
CA VAL A 224 -14.34 5.69 7.29
C VAL A 224 -15.53 4.87 6.81
N ARG A 225 -15.46 4.34 5.59
CA ARG A 225 -16.47 3.43 5.04
C ARG A 225 -15.85 2.10 4.70
N TYR A 226 -16.58 1.04 5.03
CA TYR A 226 -16.25 -0.34 4.70
C TYR A 226 -17.33 -0.87 3.76
N GLY A 227 -16.91 -1.59 2.73
CA GLY A 227 -17.86 -2.16 1.81
C GLY A 227 -17.28 -3.26 0.94
N LEU A 228 -18.14 -3.77 0.06
CA LEU A 228 -17.82 -4.82 -0.89
C LEU A 228 -18.43 -4.50 -2.26
N VAL A 229 -17.86 -5.05 -3.32
CA VAL A 229 -18.45 -5.00 -4.66
C VAL A 229 -19.08 -6.35 -4.95
N VAL A 230 -20.41 -6.35 -5.17
CA VAL A 230 -21.19 -7.53 -5.55
C VAL A 230 -21.92 -7.20 -6.86
N ASP A 231 -21.86 -8.09 -7.84
CA ASP A 231 -22.44 -7.89 -9.17
C ASP A 231 -22.01 -6.58 -9.87
N GLY A 232 -20.78 -6.13 -9.60
CA GLY A 232 -20.24 -4.88 -10.14
C GLY A 232 -20.77 -3.61 -9.45
N ILE A 233 -21.52 -3.74 -8.36
CA ILE A 233 -22.11 -2.63 -7.61
C ILE A 233 -21.43 -2.51 -6.24
N PRO A 234 -20.94 -1.32 -5.85
CA PRO A 234 -20.40 -1.12 -4.51
C PRO A 234 -21.52 -1.02 -3.46
N HIS A 235 -21.40 -1.82 -2.41
CA HIS A 235 -22.28 -1.82 -1.24
C HIS A 235 -21.47 -1.42 0.00
N ILE A 236 -21.81 -0.28 0.60
CA ILE A 236 -21.25 0.11 1.90
C ILE A 236 -21.96 -0.72 2.97
N CYS A 237 -21.21 -1.48 3.75
CA CYS A 237 -21.77 -2.28 4.83
C CYS A 237 -21.78 -1.50 6.15
N HIS A 238 -20.72 -0.74 6.43
CA HIS A 238 -20.56 0.02 7.66
C HIS A 238 -19.84 1.35 7.46
N GLU A 239 -20.24 2.35 8.23
CA GLU A 239 -19.60 3.66 8.29
C GLU A 239 -19.26 4.04 9.74
N LEU A 240 -18.02 4.49 9.95
CA LEU A 240 -17.57 5.13 11.19
C LEU A 240 -17.48 6.64 10.98
N ASN A 241 -18.15 7.42 11.83
CA ASN A 241 -18.05 8.87 11.88
C ASN A 241 -17.33 9.30 13.16
N ASN A 242 -16.11 9.83 12.99
CA ASN A 242 -15.22 10.13 14.11
C ASN A 242 -15.29 11.63 14.51
N ALA A 243 -15.82 12.49 13.65
CA ALA A 243 -15.99 13.92 13.92
C ALA A 243 -17.03 14.14 15.04
N ASN A 244 -16.70 15.01 16.00
CA ASN A 244 -17.54 15.30 17.18
C ASN A 244 -17.94 14.05 17.99
N SER A 245 -17.15 12.97 17.87
CA SER A 245 -17.39 11.67 18.49
C SER A 245 -16.17 11.21 19.29
N LEU A 246 -14.97 11.43 18.75
CA LEU A 246 -13.70 11.21 19.45
C LEU A 246 -13.08 12.53 19.90
N ASP A 247 -12.34 12.49 21.01
CA ASP A 247 -11.50 13.57 21.53
C ASP A 247 -10.03 13.50 21.05
N VAL A 248 -9.67 12.40 20.38
CA VAL A 248 -8.35 12.14 19.79
C VAL A 248 -8.46 11.66 18.34
N ALA A 249 -7.33 11.57 17.66
CA ALA A 249 -7.26 11.01 16.31
C ALA A 249 -7.79 9.57 16.28
N TYR A 250 -8.54 9.19 15.25
CA TYR A 250 -9.09 7.83 15.15
C TYR A 250 -8.01 6.77 14.80
N MET A 251 -6.86 7.22 14.29
CA MET A 251 -5.60 6.48 14.17
C MET A 251 -4.43 7.48 14.14
N SER A 252 -3.28 7.12 14.71
CA SER A 252 -2.15 8.05 14.88
C SER A 252 -1.31 8.25 13.62
N THR A 253 -1.42 7.34 12.64
CA THR A 253 -0.87 7.49 11.30
C THR A 253 -1.83 6.90 10.27
N PRO A 254 -2.05 7.57 9.13
CA PRO A 254 -2.77 7.01 7.99
C PRO A 254 -1.85 6.25 7.02
N ASN A 255 -0.53 6.45 7.11
CA ASN A 255 0.45 5.85 6.21
C ASN A 255 0.72 4.41 6.64
N LEU A 256 -0.05 3.50 6.05
CA LEU A 256 -0.15 2.11 6.46
C LEU A 256 0.14 1.18 5.28
N PRO A 257 0.71 0.00 5.55
CA PRO A 257 0.86 -1.01 4.54
C PRO A 257 -0.45 -1.75 4.30
N VAL A 258 -0.58 -2.39 3.14
CA VAL A 258 -1.63 -3.40 2.93
C VAL A 258 -1.18 -4.70 3.57
N ARG A 259 -1.99 -5.24 4.47
CA ARG A 259 -1.64 -6.42 5.27
C ARG A 259 -2.74 -7.48 5.20
N ALA A 260 -2.32 -8.73 5.07
CA ALA A 260 -3.07 -9.96 5.23
C ALA A 260 -2.52 -10.73 6.43
N GLU A 261 -3.38 -11.26 7.29
CA GLU A 261 -2.97 -12.02 8.47
C GLU A 261 -3.92 -13.19 8.73
N ILE A 262 -3.35 -14.34 9.10
CA ILE A 262 -4.09 -15.48 9.67
C ILE A 262 -3.38 -15.96 10.93
N SER A 263 -4.16 -16.30 11.96
CA SER A 263 -3.66 -16.81 13.23
C SER A 263 -4.48 -18.00 13.72
N ASN A 264 -3.82 -18.91 14.42
CA ASN A 264 -4.42 -19.96 15.23
C ASN A 264 -4.00 -19.75 16.69
N ASP A 265 -4.97 -19.74 17.61
CA ASP A 265 -4.74 -19.60 19.05
C ASP A 265 -4.28 -20.90 19.74
N GLY A 266 -4.08 -21.97 18.97
CA GLY A 266 -3.70 -23.29 19.44
C GLY A 266 -4.88 -24.25 19.59
N SER A 267 -6.12 -23.78 19.45
CA SER A 267 -7.34 -24.61 19.53
C SER A 267 -7.98 -24.88 18.17
N GLY A 268 -7.69 -24.06 17.16
CA GLY A 268 -8.33 -24.13 15.85
C GLY A 268 -7.83 -25.27 14.98
N ALA A 269 -8.69 -25.72 14.06
CA ALA A 269 -8.31 -26.67 13.01
C ALA A 269 -7.38 -26.01 11.97
N ALA A 270 -6.67 -26.83 11.19
CA ALA A 270 -5.89 -26.32 10.06
C ALA A 270 -6.76 -25.45 9.15
N SER A 271 -6.25 -24.29 8.75
CA SER A 271 -7.05 -23.26 8.09
C SER A 271 -6.20 -22.40 7.16
N THR A 272 -6.86 -21.85 6.14
CA THR A 272 -6.24 -20.99 5.14
C THR A 272 -6.92 -19.62 5.07
N PHE A 273 -6.21 -18.66 4.49
CA PHE A 273 -6.67 -17.32 4.10
C PHE A 273 -6.06 -17.02 2.73
N GLU A 274 -6.86 -16.66 1.75
CA GLU A 274 -6.39 -16.43 0.38
C GLU A 274 -6.37 -14.94 0.05
N ASP A 275 -5.18 -14.43 -0.29
CA ASP A 275 -4.92 -13.05 -0.70
C ASP A 275 -4.69 -13.00 -2.21
N ILE A 276 -5.46 -12.17 -2.94
CA ILE A 276 -5.53 -12.26 -4.42
C ILE A 276 -5.02 -10.98 -5.08
N CYS A 277 -5.65 -9.84 -4.82
CA CYS A 277 -5.25 -8.56 -5.40
C CYS A 277 -5.40 -7.46 -4.37
N SER A 278 -4.62 -6.39 -4.50
CA SER A 278 -4.78 -5.19 -3.68
C SER A 278 -4.38 -3.95 -4.47
N THR A 279 -5.12 -2.86 -4.29
CA THR A 279 -4.75 -1.54 -4.80
C THR A 279 -5.03 -0.46 -3.76
N VAL A 280 -4.19 0.57 -3.76
CA VAL A 280 -4.34 1.77 -2.93
C VAL A 280 -4.37 2.98 -3.84
N ILE A 281 -5.38 3.83 -3.68
CA ILE A 281 -5.70 4.93 -4.59
C ILE A 281 -5.92 6.19 -3.76
N SER A 282 -5.32 7.30 -4.19
CA SER A 282 -5.70 8.64 -3.73
C SER A 282 -6.77 9.20 -4.65
N GLU A 283 -8.00 9.33 -4.16
CA GLU A 283 -9.14 9.70 -5.01
C GLU A 283 -9.04 11.15 -5.52
N GLY A 284 -8.35 12.02 -4.79
CA GLY A 284 -8.09 13.42 -5.16
C GLY A 284 -6.80 13.66 -5.95
N GLY A 285 -6.17 12.60 -6.48
CA GLY A 285 -4.86 12.65 -7.17
C GLY A 285 -3.68 12.70 -6.21
N GLN A 286 -2.45 12.84 -6.69
CA GLN A 286 -1.27 13.12 -5.85
C GLN A 286 -0.61 14.43 -6.24
N HIS A 287 -0.01 15.06 -5.24
CA HIS A 287 0.84 16.23 -5.44
C HIS A 287 2.24 15.87 -4.94
N ASP A 288 3.25 15.97 -5.80
CA ASP A 288 4.64 15.66 -5.43
C ASP A 288 5.30 16.88 -4.75
N THR A 289 4.61 17.45 -3.77
CA THR A 289 5.11 18.54 -2.94
C THR A 289 5.75 17.92 -1.70
N GLY A 290 7.08 17.92 -1.65
CA GLY A 290 7.87 17.36 -0.57
C GLY A 290 9.23 18.03 -0.45
N ALA A 291 9.97 17.76 0.63
CA ALA A 291 11.32 18.27 0.80
C ALA A 291 12.29 17.54 -0.14
N ILE A 292 13.01 18.30 -0.97
CA ILE A 292 14.04 17.75 -1.84
C ILE A 292 15.36 17.70 -1.08
N HIS A 293 16.01 16.54 -1.11
CA HIS A 293 17.30 16.32 -0.49
C HIS A 293 18.31 15.83 -1.52
N TYR A 294 19.53 16.37 -1.43
CA TYR A 294 20.68 15.98 -2.23
C TYR A 294 21.66 15.22 -1.33
N LEU A 295 21.95 13.97 -1.70
CA LEU A 295 22.77 13.05 -0.93
C LEU A 295 23.95 12.60 -1.79
N SER A 296 25.18 12.95 -1.39
CA SER A 296 26.38 12.70 -2.20
C SER A 296 27.51 12.04 -1.41
N THR A 297 28.57 11.69 -2.12
CA THR A 297 29.88 11.32 -1.57
C THR A 297 30.56 12.44 -0.76
N ASP A 298 30.02 13.67 -0.78
CA ASP A 298 30.50 14.84 -0.04
C ASP A 298 31.99 15.14 -0.29
N GLY A 299 32.45 14.91 -1.52
CA GLY A 299 33.84 15.14 -1.94
C GLY A 299 34.83 14.04 -1.58
N THR A 300 34.38 12.93 -0.97
CA THR A 300 35.22 11.75 -0.73
C THR A 300 34.87 10.67 -1.74
N HIS A 301 35.70 10.48 -2.76
CA HIS A 301 35.44 9.47 -3.79
C HIS A 301 35.48 8.05 -3.22
N VAL A 302 34.87 7.14 -3.98
CA VAL A 302 34.92 5.70 -3.77
C VAL A 302 36.00 5.12 -4.67
N ASP A 303 36.96 4.41 -4.08
CA ASP A 303 38.04 3.74 -4.82
C ASP A 303 37.53 2.41 -5.42
N ALA A 304 37.13 2.44 -6.69
CA ALA A 304 36.67 1.27 -7.43
C ALA A 304 37.89 0.56 -8.07
N ASN A 305 38.63 -0.17 -7.23
CA ASN A 305 39.97 -0.66 -7.58
C ASN A 305 40.00 -1.85 -8.55
N VAL A 306 38.94 -2.67 -8.59
CA VAL A 306 38.93 -3.91 -9.38
C VAL A 306 37.85 -3.84 -10.46
N ALA A 307 38.29 -3.93 -11.71
CA ALA A 307 37.40 -4.00 -12.88
C ALA A 307 36.29 -5.05 -12.69
N ASN A 308 35.08 -4.71 -13.11
CA ASN A 308 33.88 -5.54 -13.03
C ASN A 308 33.40 -5.90 -11.61
N THR A 309 34.03 -5.38 -10.55
CA THR A 309 33.54 -5.51 -9.17
C THR A 309 32.60 -4.36 -8.85
N ILE A 310 31.39 -4.64 -8.37
CA ILE A 310 30.45 -3.58 -8.02
C ILE A 310 30.83 -2.99 -6.65
N TYR A 311 30.88 -1.67 -6.54
CA TYR A 311 31.12 -0.94 -5.30
C TYR A 311 29.93 -0.05 -4.95
N ALA A 312 29.60 0.05 -3.66
CA ALA A 312 28.56 0.94 -3.16
C ALA A 312 29.08 2.38 -3.10
N VAL A 313 28.29 3.34 -3.57
CA VAL A 313 28.66 4.76 -3.65
C VAL A 313 27.89 5.59 -2.65
N VAL A 314 26.56 5.58 -2.74
CA VAL A 314 25.65 6.24 -1.77
C VAL A 314 24.49 5.31 -1.47
N GLY A 315 24.23 5.06 -0.20
CA GLY A 315 23.12 4.24 0.27
C GLY A 315 22.10 5.09 1.04
N ILE A 316 20.82 4.81 0.85
CA ILE A 316 19.71 5.40 1.60
C ILE A 316 18.83 4.31 2.19
N ARG A 317 18.24 4.59 3.35
CA ARG A 317 17.19 3.78 3.97
C ARG A 317 16.34 4.62 4.90
N LEU A 318 15.14 4.16 5.22
CA LEU A 318 14.31 4.79 6.25
C LEU A 318 14.98 4.64 7.62
N ARG A 319 14.81 5.63 8.49
CA ARG A 319 15.12 5.46 9.92
C ARG A 319 14.18 4.40 10.49
N PRO A 320 14.65 3.49 11.36
CA PRO A 320 13.78 2.50 12.00
C PRO A 320 12.59 3.09 12.78
N THR A 321 12.67 4.36 13.17
CA THR A 321 11.59 5.09 13.87
C THR A 321 10.67 5.89 12.94
N HIS A 322 10.92 5.90 11.63
CA HIS A 322 10.19 6.70 10.63
C HIS A 322 9.72 5.84 9.44
N LEU A 323 9.32 4.60 9.70
CA LEU A 323 8.96 3.64 8.65
C LEU A 323 7.74 4.07 7.81
N ALA A 324 6.91 4.97 8.34
CA ALA A 324 5.72 5.50 7.67
C ALA A 324 5.98 6.70 6.73
N ALA A 325 7.25 7.08 6.53
CA ALA A 325 7.62 8.13 5.58
C ALA A 325 7.67 7.59 4.15
N ASP A 326 7.29 8.41 3.18
CA ASP A 326 7.33 8.08 1.76
C ASP A 326 8.45 8.85 1.04
N ILE A 327 9.23 8.12 0.25
CA ILE A 327 10.48 8.59 -0.36
C ILE A 327 10.45 8.25 -1.84
N GLU A 328 10.51 9.29 -2.66
CA GLU A 328 10.62 9.19 -4.11
C GLU A 328 12.04 9.55 -4.54
N ILE A 329 12.65 8.73 -5.40
CA ILE A 329 13.95 9.04 -5.98
C ILE A 329 13.70 9.84 -7.25
N ILE A 330 14.26 11.05 -7.32
CA ILE A 330 14.10 11.93 -8.49
C ILE A 330 15.14 11.56 -9.55
N ASN A 331 16.41 11.56 -9.15
CA ASN A 331 17.51 11.27 -10.07
C ASN A 331 18.74 10.74 -9.34
N THR A 332 19.64 10.18 -10.14
CA THR A 332 21.01 9.87 -9.72
C THR A 332 22.00 10.55 -10.65
N THR A 333 23.17 10.88 -10.11
CA THR A 333 24.30 11.40 -10.88
C THR A 333 25.58 10.70 -10.46
N MET A 334 26.49 10.44 -11.40
CA MET A 334 27.80 9.85 -11.13
C MET A 334 28.87 10.40 -12.09
N ILE A 335 30.09 10.54 -11.59
CA ILE A 335 31.28 10.92 -12.35
C ILE A 335 32.47 10.04 -11.92
N SER A 336 33.44 9.90 -12.83
CA SER A 336 34.77 9.36 -12.54
C SER A 336 35.76 10.52 -12.56
N GLU A 337 36.60 10.67 -11.52
CA GLU A 337 37.65 11.69 -11.48
C GLU A 337 38.89 11.27 -12.29
N THR A 338 39.03 9.98 -12.56
CA THR A 338 40.17 9.38 -13.26
C THR A 338 40.02 9.34 -14.79
N ASN A 339 38.90 9.83 -15.33
CA ASN A 339 38.59 9.82 -16.77
C ASN A 339 38.44 8.41 -17.36
N ASP A 340 37.91 7.50 -16.56
CA ASP A 340 37.60 6.13 -16.96
C ASP A 340 36.12 5.95 -17.32
N ASP A 341 35.84 4.82 -17.97
CA ASP A 341 34.50 4.38 -18.33
C ASP A 341 33.92 3.51 -17.20
N PHE A 342 32.66 3.72 -16.85
CA PHE A 342 32.01 2.97 -15.77
C PHE A 342 30.54 2.68 -16.08
N GLU A 343 29.98 1.70 -15.38
CA GLU A 343 28.55 1.44 -15.32
C GLU A 343 28.02 1.85 -13.95
N TRP A 344 26.97 2.67 -13.91
CA TRP A 344 26.26 2.97 -12.68
C TRP A 344 25.02 2.08 -12.58
N ILE A 345 24.70 1.65 -11.36
CA ILE A 345 23.58 0.75 -11.07
C ILE A 345 22.90 1.20 -9.78
N LEU A 346 21.59 1.41 -9.81
CA LEU A 346 20.80 1.65 -8.61
C LEU A 346 20.23 0.32 -8.13
N MET A 347 20.58 -0.12 -6.92
CA MET A 347 20.27 -1.46 -6.41
C MET A 347 19.30 -1.38 -5.23
N PHE A 348 18.28 -2.24 -5.22
CA PHE A 348 17.36 -2.44 -4.09
C PHE A 348 17.79 -3.63 -3.24
N ASN A 349 17.86 -3.43 -1.93
CA ASN A 349 18.27 -4.41 -0.90
C ASN A 349 19.51 -5.24 -1.28
N PRO A 350 20.62 -4.63 -1.75
CA PRO A 350 21.83 -5.39 -2.01
C PRO A 350 22.54 -5.76 -0.71
N THR A 351 23.42 -6.76 -0.78
CA THR A 351 24.39 -7.06 0.27
C THR A 351 25.65 -6.23 0.03
N VAL A 352 25.96 -5.31 0.93
CA VAL A 352 27.18 -4.49 0.88
C VAL A 352 28.20 -5.00 1.90
N ALA A 353 29.39 -5.37 1.43
CA ALA A 353 30.48 -5.82 2.29
C ALA A 353 31.20 -4.65 2.99
N GLY A 354 31.96 -4.97 4.04
CA GLY A 354 32.78 -4.00 4.75
C GLY A 354 31.96 -3.01 5.59
N ALA A 355 32.60 -1.89 5.98
CA ALA A 355 31.98 -0.87 6.80
C ALA A 355 31.16 0.09 5.92
N PHE A 356 29.90 -0.25 5.63
CA PHE A 356 28.94 0.63 4.96
C PHE A 356 27.89 1.10 5.97
N ALA A 357 28.27 2.11 6.77
CA ALA A 357 27.51 2.50 7.95
C ALA A 357 26.47 3.58 7.65
N TYR A 358 25.21 3.28 7.94
CA TYR A 358 24.10 4.22 7.85
C TYR A 358 24.04 5.16 9.07
N ALA A 359 23.98 6.47 8.81
CA ALA A 359 23.82 7.51 9.82
C ALA A 359 22.60 8.39 9.55
N ASN A 360 21.98 8.93 10.59
CA ASN A 360 20.81 9.79 10.46
C ASN A 360 21.11 11.04 9.61
N PHE A 361 20.30 11.27 8.57
CA PHE A 361 20.40 12.48 7.77
C PHE A 361 19.57 13.61 8.38
N VAL A 362 20.19 14.77 8.61
CA VAL A 362 19.56 15.88 9.35
C VAL A 362 18.27 16.35 8.65
N ASN A 363 17.22 16.65 9.42
CA ASN A 363 15.92 17.13 8.94
C ASN A 363 15.23 16.21 7.90
N SER A 364 15.46 14.90 7.98
CA SER A 364 14.84 13.91 7.09
C SER A 364 14.45 12.65 7.87
N ALA A 365 13.56 11.83 7.29
CA ALA A 365 13.23 10.50 7.76
C ALA A 365 14.29 9.44 7.39
N LEU A 366 15.37 9.83 6.68
CA LEU A 366 16.37 8.92 6.15
C LEU A 366 17.59 8.72 7.05
N GLN A 367 18.24 7.58 6.84
CA GLN A 367 19.66 7.37 7.11
C GLN A 367 20.41 7.24 5.78
N VAL A 368 21.68 7.67 5.79
CA VAL A 368 22.55 7.68 4.60
C VAL A 368 23.86 6.98 4.94
N ALA A 369 24.31 6.13 4.03
CA ALA A 369 25.63 5.52 4.02
C ALA A 369 26.42 6.04 2.82
N ARG A 370 27.74 6.18 2.98
CA ARG A 370 28.65 6.62 1.92
C ARG A 370 29.74 5.58 1.74
N GLY A 371 30.01 5.26 0.49
CA GLY A 371 31.01 4.28 0.12
C GLY A 371 32.42 4.75 0.43
N VAL A 372 33.29 3.77 0.60
CA VAL A 372 34.75 3.90 0.59
C VAL A 372 35.32 2.72 -0.23
N THR A 373 36.62 2.51 -0.16
CA THR A 373 37.39 1.51 -0.92
C THR A 373 36.90 0.04 -0.82
N ALA A 374 36.24 -0.36 0.27
CA ALA A 374 36.00 -1.78 0.60
C ALA A 374 34.53 -2.23 0.48
N ASN A 375 33.64 -1.38 -0.03
CA ASN A 375 32.20 -1.66 -0.04
C ASN A 375 31.73 -2.40 -1.28
N THR A 376 32.22 -3.62 -1.49
CA THR A 376 31.79 -4.45 -2.63
C THR A 376 30.34 -4.88 -2.48
N VAL A 377 29.60 -4.91 -3.58
CA VAL A 377 28.16 -5.15 -3.62
C VAL A 377 27.86 -6.48 -4.29
N THR A 378 26.99 -7.27 -3.68
CA THR A 378 26.48 -8.55 -4.19
C THR A 378 24.98 -8.66 -3.92
N ASN A 379 24.28 -9.55 -4.62
CA ASN A 379 22.81 -9.72 -4.51
C ASN A 379 22.04 -8.41 -4.77
N GLY A 380 20.75 -8.39 -4.42
CA GLY A 380 19.85 -7.26 -4.64
C GLY A 380 19.27 -7.21 -6.04
N THR A 381 18.29 -6.33 -6.22
CA THR A 381 17.56 -6.15 -7.48
C THR A 381 17.98 -4.84 -8.15
N PRO A 382 18.55 -4.87 -9.37
CA PRO A 382 18.82 -3.66 -10.14
C PRO A 382 17.51 -2.94 -10.49
N MET A 383 17.39 -1.69 -10.05
CA MET A 383 16.24 -0.81 -10.29
C MET A 383 16.41 0.01 -11.56
N SER A 384 17.64 0.46 -11.82
CA SER A 384 18.02 1.28 -12.97
C SER A 384 19.54 1.23 -13.16
N GLY A 385 20.03 1.61 -14.33
CA GLY A 385 21.45 1.66 -14.61
C GLY A 385 21.80 2.25 -15.97
N GLY A 386 23.08 2.43 -16.22
CA GLY A 386 23.59 2.95 -17.48
C GLY A 386 25.11 3.05 -17.49
N PHE A 387 25.67 3.49 -18.62
CA PHE A 387 27.11 3.61 -18.82
C PHE A 387 27.52 5.08 -18.94
N SER A 388 28.74 5.38 -18.50
CA SER A 388 29.43 6.61 -18.83
C SER A 388 30.78 6.33 -19.47
N ILE A 389 31.26 7.28 -20.26
CA ILE A 389 32.57 7.22 -20.91
C ILE A 389 33.39 8.48 -20.63
N ASN A 390 34.72 8.34 -20.54
CA ASN A 390 35.68 9.43 -20.44
C ASN A 390 35.29 10.53 -19.41
N ALA A 391 35.01 10.15 -18.16
CA ALA A 391 34.56 11.06 -17.08
C ALA A 391 33.30 11.91 -17.38
N ALA A 392 32.53 11.62 -18.42
CA ALA A 392 31.27 12.32 -18.63
C ALA A 392 30.34 12.08 -17.42
N PRO A 393 29.58 13.09 -16.97
CA PRO A 393 28.58 12.86 -15.95
C PRO A 393 27.46 11.98 -16.49
N ALA A 394 27.22 10.84 -15.84
CA ALA A 394 26.01 10.06 -16.03
C ALA A 394 24.93 10.62 -15.13
N THR A 395 23.81 11.07 -15.70
CA THR A 395 22.63 11.50 -14.95
C THR A 395 21.41 10.78 -15.49
N ALA A 396 20.59 10.26 -14.58
CA ALA A 396 19.36 9.57 -14.94
C ALA A 396 18.22 9.97 -14.00
N GLU A 397 17.08 10.33 -14.59
CA GLU A 397 15.81 10.40 -13.91
C GLU A 397 15.38 8.99 -13.52
N ILE A 398 14.82 8.84 -12.32
CA ILE A 398 14.39 7.55 -11.79
C ILE A 398 12.87 7.57 -11.72
N ILE A 399 12.25 6.72 -12.53
CA ILE A 399 10.82 6.44 -12.48
C ILE A 399 10.70 4.98 -12.08
N ASN A 400 10.21 4.73 -10.87
CA ASN A 400 10.06 3.37 -10.36
C ASN A 400 8.89 3.28 -9.37
N GLU A 401 8.23 2.13 -9.36
CA GLU A 401 7.23 1.78 -8.36
C GLU A 401 7.90 1.23 -7.09
N LEU A 402 9.08 0.63 -7.19
CA LEU A 402 9.80 0.11 -6.04
C LEU A 402 10.38 1.26 -5.20
N ARG A 403 9.79 1.47 -4.01
CA ARG A 403 10.17 2.51 -3.05
C ARG A 403 10.72 1.91 -1.76
N LEU A 404 11.30 2.76 -0.91
CA LEU A 404 11.73 2.34 0.42
C LEU A 404 10.52 1.97 1.28
N GLY A 405 10.58 0.80 1.90
CA GLY A 405 9.63 0.34 2.91
C GLY A 405 10.34 -0.31 4.09
N SER A 406 9.69 -1.33 4.66
CA SER A 406 10.29 -2.18 5.69
C SER A 406 9.71 -3.58 5.66
N LEU A 407 10.51 -4.54 6.10
CA LEU A 407 10.04 -5.85 6.53
C LEU A 407 9.02 -5.73 7.69
N ILE A 408 8.26 -6.80 7.91
CA ILE A 408 7.27 -6.90 9.00
C ILE A 408 7.95 -6.74 10.38
N ASP A 409 9.20 -7.18 10.51
CA ASP A 409 10.00 -7.02 11.74
C ASP A 409 10.54 -5.59 11.97
N GLY A 410 10.26 -4.66 11.04
CA GLY A 410 10.68 -3.27 11.10
C GLY A 410 12.07 -3.00 10.50
N THR A 411 12.74 -4.00 9.92
CA THR A 411 13.99 -3.81 9.17
C THR A 411 13.72 -2.95 7.94
N PRO A 412 14.31 -1.75 7.82
CA PRO A 412 14.11 -0.89 6.66
C PRO A 412 14.69 -1.50 5.38
N ASP A 413 14.04 -1.24 4.24
CA ASP A 413 14.65 -1.46 2.94
C ASP A 413 15.81 -0.49 2.70
N GLU A 414 16.73 -0.89 1.83
CA GLU A 414 17.91 -0.13 1.45
C GLU A 414 17.96 0.05 -0.07
N ILE A 415 18.27 1.27 -0.51
CA ILE A 415 18.58 1.55 -1.92
C ILE A 415 19.99 2.09 -1.99
N VAL A 416 20.81 1.51 -2.87
CA VAL A 416 22.24 1.83 -2.98
C VAL A 416 22.58 2.15 -4.42
N LEU A 417 23.05 3.37 -4.66
CA LEU A 417 23.73 3.75 -5.89
C LEU A 417 25.10 3.08 -5.88
N CYS A 418 25.37 2.31 -6.93
CA CYS A 418 26.56 1.50 -7.09
C CYS A 418 27.28 1.83 -8.39
N VAL A 419 28.56 1.48 -8.46
CA VAL A 419 29.41 1.59 -9.65
C VAL A 419 30.07 0.26 -9.95
N ARG A 420 30.12 -0.11 -11.23
CA ARG A 420 30.98 -1.17 -11.75
C ARG A 420 32.03 -0.51 -12.64
N PRO A 421 33.30 -0.43 -12.21
CA PRO A 421 34.38 0.14 -13.01
C PRO A 421 34.66 -0.79 -14.19
N LEU A 422 34.90 -0.22 -15.38
CA LEU A 422 35.33 -0.98 -16.55
C LEU A 422 36.86 -1.04 -16.64
N GLY A 423 37.53 -0.10 -15.96
CA GLY A 423 38.96 -0.10 -15.66
C GLY A 423 39.25 -0.50 -14.21
N SER A 424 40.44 -0.13 -13.73
CA SER A 424 40.90 -0.43 -12.36
C SER A 424 41.43 0.83 -11.71
N ASN A 425 41.19 0.98 -10.40
CA ASN A 425 41.56 2.15 -9.60
C ASN A 425 40.86 3.42 -10.11
N GLU A 426 39.54 3.32 -10.31
CA GLU A 426 38.72 4.48 -10.65
C GLU A 426 38.26 5.20 -9.38
N ASP A 427 38.34 6.53 -9.40
CA ASP A 427 37.88 7.38 -8.31
C ASP A 427 36.48 7.88 -8.62
N ILE A 428 35.47 7.35 -7.93
CA ILE A 428 34.06 7.58 -8.27
C ILE A 428 33.39 8.53 -7.29
N GLN A 429 32.72 9.57 -7.81
CA GLN A 429 31.78 10.38 -7.05
C GLN A 429 30.36 10.20 -7.57
N GLY A 430 29.39 10.25 -6.66
CA GLY A 430 27.99 10.08 -7.03
C GLY A 430 27.03 10.69 -6.03
N SER A 431 25.79 10.83 -6.48
CA SER A 431 24.72 11.40 -5.68
C SER A 431 23.35 10.83 -6.04
N ILE A 432 22.46 10.82 -5.06
CA ILE A 432 21.04 10.53 -5.21
C ILE A 432 20.28 11.79 -4.79
N THR A 433 19.39 12.26 -5.65
CA THR A 433 18.41 13.29 -5.31
C THR A 433 17.08 12.63 -5.01
N ILE A 434 16.52 12.91 -3.83
CA ILE A 434 15.25 12.34 -3.39
C ILE A 434 14.25 13.44 -3.04
N ARG A 435 12.97 13.08 -3.05
CA ARG A 435 11.87 13.85 -2.49
C ARG A 435 11.27 13.05 -1.33
N GLN A 436 11.24 13.66 -0.16
CA GLN A 436 10.50 13.14 0.99
C GLN A 436 9.12 13.78 1.02
N LEU A 437 8.07 12.97 0.81
CA LEU A 437 6.70 13.45 0.87
C LEU A 437 6.29 13.67 2.34
N THR A 438 5.44 14.68 2.56
CA THR A 438 4.96 15.10 3.88
C THR A 438 3.72 14.35 4.31
#